data_AF-A0A8J4TVG2-F1
#
_entry.id   AF-A0A8J4TVG2-F1
#
_cell.length_a   1.000
_cell.length_b   1.000
_cell.length_c   1.000
_cell.angle_alpha   90.00
_cell.angle_beta   90.00
_cell.angle_gamma   90.00
#
_symmetry.space_group_name_H-M   'P 1'
#
loop_
_entity.id
_entity.type
_entity.pdbx_description
1 polymer ?
#
loop_
_entity_poly.entity_id
_entity_poly.type
_entity_poly.pdbx_seq_one_letter_code
_entity_poly.pdbx_strand_id
1 'polypeptide(L)'
;TFTAWCNSHLRKAGTQIENIEEDFRDGLKLMLLLEVISGERLAKPERGKMRVHKISNVNKALNFITSKGVKLVSIGAEEIVDGNAKMTLGMIWTIILRFAIQDISVEETSAKEGLLLWCQRKTAPYKNVNIQNFHISWKDGLGFCALIHRHRPELIDYGKLRK
;
A
#
# COMPACT_ATOMS: atom_id res chain seq x y z
N THR A 1 -3.38 7.49 -2.08
CA THR A 1 -2.01 7.91 -1.74
C THR A 1 -1.48 7.05 -0.60
N PHE A 2 -0.17 7.03 -0.32
CA PHE A 2 0.42 6.15 0.71
C PHE A 2 -0.12 6.39 2.12
N THR A 3 -0.30 7.66 2.53
CA THR A 3 -0.92 8.01 3.82
C THR A 3 -2.34 7.44 3.95
N ALA A 4 -3.16 7.59 2.90
CA ALA A 4 -4.53 7.08 2.89
C ALA A 4 -4.56 5.54 2.94
N TRP A 5 -3.62 4.86 2.28
CA TRP A 5 -3.50 3.41 2.37
C TRP A 5 -3.13 2.98 3.80
N CYS A 6 -2.12 3.61 4.43
CA CYS A 6 -1.78 3.30 5.82
C CYS A 6 -2.98 3.50 6.76
N ASN A 7 -3.72 4.61 6.58
CA ASN A 7 -4.88 4.93 7.40
C ASN A 7 -6.08 4.00 7.18
N SER A 8 -6.24 3.37 6.01
CA SER A 8 -7.30 2.38 5.79
C SER A 8 -7.11 1.12 6.67
N HIS A 9 -5.87 0.87 7.09
CA HIS A 9 -5.51 -0.21 8.01
C HIS A 9 -5.42 0.29 9.46
N LEU A 10 -4.69 1.37 9.73
CA LEU A 10 -4.47 1.88 11.09
C LEU A 10 -5.76 2.28 11.81
N ARG A 11 -6.78 2.76 11.08
CA ARG A 11 -8.09 3.08 11.68
C ARG A 11 -8.77 1.87 12.30
N LYS A 12 -8.52 0.66 11.78
CA LYS A 12 -9.01 -0.60 12.37
C LYS A 12 -8.39 -0.88 13.76
N ALA A 13 -7.21 -0.31 14.02
CA ALA A 13 -6.53 -0.35 15.31
C ALA A 13 -6.72 0.94 16.13
N GLY A 14 -7.67 1.81 15.74
CA GLY A 14 -8.02 3.02 16.50
C GLY A 14 -7.02 4.17 16.40
N THR A 15 -6.14 4.19 15.39
CA THR A 15 -5.16 5.27 15.21
C THR A 15 -5.03 5.70 13.75
N GLN A 16 -4.30 6.78 13.49
CA GLN A 16 -3.99 7.26 12.15
C GLN A 16 -2.68 8.04 12.12
N ILE A 17 -2.20 8.29 10.90
CA ILE A 17 -1.10 9.18 10.59
C ILE A 17 -1.60 10.38 9.79
N GLU A 18 -0.97 11.53 10.00
CA GLU A 18 -1.21 12.76 9.26
C GLU A 18 -0.04 13.03 8.31
N ASN A 19 1.19 12.94 8.81
CA ASN A 19 2.40 13.10 8.02
C ASN A 19 3.22 11.80 8.02
N ILE A 20 3.26 11.13 6.88
CA ILE A 20 3.94 9.83 6.71
C ILE A 20 5.45 9.90 6.98
N GLU A 21 6.07 11.05 6.78
CA GLU A 21 7.52 11.27 6.97
C GLU A 21 7.88 11.48 8.45
N GLU A 22 6.91 11.90 9.27
CA GLU A 22 7.10 12.19 10.70
C GLU A 22 6.52 11.10 11.60
N ASP A 23 5.31 10.63 11.29
CA ASP A 23 4.54 9.74 12.16
C ASP A 23 5.10 8.32 12.26
N PHE A 24 5.98 7.92 11.35
CA PHE A 24 6.65 6.61 11.39
C PHE A 24 8.03 6.64 12.06
N ARG A 25 8.55 7.82 12.42
CA ARG A 25 9.92 7.98 12.90
C ARG A 25 10.20 7.31 14.25
N ASP A 26 9.17 7.04 15.07
CA ASP A 26 9.32 6.31 16.33
C ASP A 26 9.20 4.78 16.20
N GLY A 27 8.83 4.31 15.01
CA GLY A 27 8.62 2.90 14.67
C GLY A 27 7.32 2.29 15.21
N LEU A 28 6.59 2.93 16.13
CA LEU A 28 5.44 2.32 16.80
C LEU A 28 4.26 2.14 15.86
N LYS A 29 3.87 3.20 15.15
CA LYS A 29 2.78 3.12 14.16
C LYS A 29 3.16 2.24 12.96
N LEU A 30 4.45 2.17 12.61
CA LEU A 30 4.95 1.29 11.55
C LEU A 30 4.82 -0.19 11.96
N MET A 31 5.25 -0.54 13.17
CA MET A 31 5.08 -1.89 13.71
C MET A 31 3.60 -2.28 13.77
N LEU A 32 2.75 -1.40 14.29
CA LEU A 32 1.30 -1.66 14.35
C LEU A 32 0.69 -1.84 12.96
N LEU A 33 1.09 -1.03 11.98
CA LEU A 33 0.64 -1.20 10.60
C LEU A 33 1.00 -2.61 10.09
N LEU A 34 2.24 -3.07 10.31
CA LEU A 34 2.69 -4.41 9.91
C LEU A 34 1.88 -5.51 10.60
N GLU A 35 1.58 -5.37 11.89
CA GLU A 35 0.72 -6.34 12.60
C GLU A 35 -0.68 -6.40 11.99
N VAL A 36 -1.28 -5.24 11.70
CA VAL A 36 -2.64 -5.17 11.16
C VAL A 36 -2.74 -5.75 9.75
N ILE A 37 -1.76 -5.50 8.87
CA ILE A 37 -1.80 -6.00 7.49
C ILE A 37 -1.41 -7.47 7.38
N SER A 38 -0.55 -7.97 8.27
CA SER A 38 -0.12 -9.37 8.25
C SER A 38 -1.00 -10.29 9.08
N GLY A 39 -1.70 -9.76 10.09
CA GLY A 39 -2.40 -10.55 11.09
C GLY A 39 -1.47 -11.20 12.14
N GLU A 40 -0.16 -10.90 12.11
CA GLU A 40 0.85 -11.47 13.01
C GLU A 40 1.34 -10.46 14.03
N ARG A 41 1.78 -10.94 15.20
CA ARG A 41 2.35 -10.08 16.24
C ARG A 41 3.85 -9.90 16.06
N LEU A 42 4.31 -8.67 16.19
CA LEU A 42 5.73 -8.33 16.20
C LEU A 42 6.30 -8.44 17.63
N ALA A 43 7.63 -8.46 17.73
CA ALA A 43 8.31 -8.35 19.02
C ALA A 43 7.90 -7.08 19.76
N LYS A 44 7.85 -7.12 21.09
CA LYS A 44 7.40 -5.98 21.91
C LYS A 44 8.22 -4.71 21.60
N PRO A 45 7.58 -3.54 21.42
CA PRO A 45 8.29 -2.30 21.16
C PRO A 45 9.00 -1.77 22.41
N GLU A 46 10.10 -1.06 22.19
CA GLU A 46 10.74 -0.20 23.19
C GLU A 46 9.85 1.02 23.47
N ARG A 47 9.70 1.38 24.74
CA ARG A 47 8.81 2.48 25.18
C ARG A 47 9.53 3.81 25.43
N GLY A 48 10.85 3.84 25.27
CA GLY A 48 11.63 5.03 25.56
C GLY A 48 11.60 6.07 24.42
N LYS A 49 11.84 7.34 24.77
CA LYS A 49 11.78 8.47 23.83
C LYS A 49 13.09 8.75 23.08
N MET A 50 14.21 8.24 23.59
CA MET A 50 15.54 8.44 22.98
C MET A 50 15.62 7.86 21.56
N ARG A 51 16.47 8.44 20.71
CA ARG A 51 16.69 8.01 19.32
C ARG A 51 17.02 6.52 19.20
N VAL A 52 17.81 5.97 20.13
CA VAL A 52 18.15 4.53 20.13
C VAL A 52 16.93 3.62 20.28
N HIS A 53 15.91 4.01 21.04
CA HIS A 53 14.67 3.24 21.15
C HIS A 53 13.87 3.27 19.85
N LYS A 54 13.81 4.44 19.20
CA LYS A 54 13.16 4.60 17.89
C LYS A 54 13.84 3.72 16.83
N ILE A 55 15.18 3.74 16.79
CA ILE A 55 15.97 2.87 15.91
C ILE A 55 15.69 1.40 16.20
N SER A 56 15.63 0.99 17.47
CA SER A 56 15.30 -0.39 17.85
C SER A 56 13.91 -0.80 17.35
N ASN A 57 12.90 0.05 17.50
CA ASN A 57 11.54 -0.20 17.01
C ASN A 57 11.47 -0.29 15.49
N VAL A 58 12.11 0.64 14.78
CA VAL A 58 12.17 0.59 13.32
C VAL A 58 12.91 -0.66 12.85
N ASN A 59 14.04 -1.03 13.47
CA ASN A 59 14.74 -2.26 13.14
C ASN A 59 13.87 -3.52 13.34
N LYS A 60 13.06 -3.59 14.41
CA LYS A 60 12.08 -4.67 14.60
C LYS A 60 11.10 -4.74 13.41
N ALA A 61 10.61 -3.59 12.94
CA ALA A 61 9.75 -3.52 11.76
C ALA A 61 10.48 -3.94 10.47
N LEU A 62 11.69 -3.43 10.20
CA LEU A 62 12.47 -3.76 9.00
C LEU A 62 12.86 -5.26 8.95
N ASN A 63 13.22 -5.84 10.09
CA ASN A 63 13.50 -7.27 10.21
C ASN A 63 12.26 -8.11 9.91
N PHE A 64 11.08 -7.69 10.39
CA PHE A 64 9.81 -8.34 10.05
C PHE A 64 9.51 -8.24 8.55
N ILE A 65 9.70 -7.07 7.94
CA ILE A 65 9.50 -6.89 6.49
C ILE A 65 10.43 -7.82 5.70
N THR A 66 11.69 -7.93 6.13
CA THR A 66 12.68 -8.81 5.50
C THR A 66 12.30 -10.29 5.64
N SER A 67 11.79 -10.72 6.80
CA SER A 67 11.35 -12.11 7.00
C SER A 67 10.15 -12.51 6.14
N LYS A 68 9.41 -11.53 5.61
CA LYS A 68 8.33 -11.74 4.62
C LYS A 68 8.81 -11.79 3.18
N GLY A 69 10.13 -11.79 2.94
CA GLY A 69 10.73 -11.94 1.62
C GLY A 69 10.93 -10.62 0.87
N VAL A 70 10.83 -9.47 1.54
CA VAL A 70 11.07 -8.15 0.94
C VAL A 70 12.55 -7.80 1.04
N LYS A 71 13.16 -7.39 -0.09
CA LYS A 71 14.54 -6.89 -0.12
C LYS A 71 14.55 -5.38 0.11
N LEU A 72 15.07 -4.95 1.27
CA LEU A 72 15.21 -3.54 1.64
C LEU A 72 16.56 -2.99 1.17
N VAL A 73 16.70 -2.77 -0.15
CA VAL A 73 17.93 -2.18 -0.71
C VAL A 73 17.99 -0.70 -0.31
N SER A 74 19.05 -0.32 0.41
CA SER A 74 19.32 1.07 0.84
C SER A 74 18.30 1.69 1.81
N ILE A 75 17.47 0.89 2.48
CA ILE A 75 16.54 1.37 3.51
C ILE A 75 17.05 0.91 4.88
N GLY A 76 17.65 1.83 5.64
CA GLY A 76 18.09 1.63 7.02
C GLY A 76 17.13 2.24 8.04
N ALA A 77 17.22 1.83 9.31
CA ALA A 77 16.36 2.37 10.37
C ALA A 77 16.63 3.86 10.64
N GLU A 78 17.88 4.28 10.50
CA GLU A 78 18.34 5.66 10.65
C GLU A 78 17.60 6.59 9.69
N GLU A 79 17.48 6.20 8.42
CA GLU A 79 16.78 6.98 7.39
C GLU A 79 15.32 7.24 7.75
N ILE A 80 14.65 6.25 8.34
CA ILE A 80 13.25 6.38 8.76
C ILE A 80 13.16 7.25 10.02
N VAL A 81 14.02 7.02 11.01
CA VAL A 81 14.02 7.77 12.28
C VAL A 81 14.38 9.24 12.07
N ASP A 82 15.27 9.53 11.11
CA ASP A 82 15.72 10.88 10.81
C ASP A 82 14.79 11.61 9.81
N GLY A 83 13.77 10.93 9.28
CA GLY A 83 12.71 11.55 8.47
C GLY A 83 13.06 11.67 6.98
N ASN A 84 13.88 10.77 6.43
CA ASN A 84 14.16 10.75 5.00
C ASN A 84 12.88 10.36 4.23
N ALA A 85 12.25 11.35 3.61
CA ALA A 85 11.02 11.19 2.84
C ALA A 85 11.13 10.11 1.76
N LYS A 86 12.21 10.14 0.97
CA LYS A 86 12.41 9.20 -0.15
C LYS A 86 12.49 7.76 0.36
N MET A 87 13.23 7.51 1.43
CA MET A 87 13.38 6.18 2.00
C MET A 87 12.10 5.71 2.69
N THR A 88 11.40 6.62 3.39
CA THR A 88 10.11 6.31 4.03
C THR A 88 9.05 5.94 3.00
N LEU A 89 8.89 6.73 1.93
CA LEU A 89 7.97 6.43 0.84
C LEU A 89 8.36 5.14 0.10
N GLY A 90 9.66 4.92 -0.13
CA GLY A 90 10.18 3.69 -0.72
C GLY A 90 9.85 2.44 0.11
N MET A 91 10.02 2.51 1.43
CA MET A 91 9.65 1.45 2.36
C MET A 91 8.14 1.17 2.35
N ILE A 92 7.30 2.21 2.40
CA ILE A 92 5.84 2.02 2.36
C ILE A 92 5.41 1.42 1.03
N TRP A 93 6.05 1.81 -0.07
CA TRP A 93 5.80 1.18 -1.38
C TRP A 93 6.13 -0.32 -1.38
N THR A 94 7.28 -0.73 -0.83
CA THR A 94 7.63 -2.17 -0.79
C THR A 94 6.68 -2.98 0.09
N ILE A 95 6.21 -2.40 1.19
CA ILE A 95 5.17 -2.99 2.05
C ILE A 95 3.86 -3.18 1.25
N ILE A 96 3.37 -2.13 0.57
CA ILE A 96 2.15 -2.21 -0.25
C ILE A 96 2.29 -3.30 -1.32
N LEU A 97 3.42 -3.30 -2.03
CA LEU A 97 3.69 -4.27 -3.08
C LEU A 97 3.61 -5.70 -2.52
N ARG A 98 4.24 -5.96 -1.37
CA ARG A 98 4.29 -7.30 -0.77
C ARG A 98 2.95 -7.79 -0.26
N PHE A 99 2.20 -6.95 0.46
CA PHE A 99 1.03 -7.38 1.22
C PHE A 99 -0.31 -7.14 0.51
N ALA A 100 -0.37 -6.24 -0.47
CA ALA A 100 -1.62 -5.94 -1.17
C ALA A 100 -1.62 -6.40 -2.64
N ILE A 101 -0.45 -6.56 -3.26
CA ILE A 101 -0.34 -6.80 -4.70
C ILE A 101 0.27 -8.17 -4.99
N GLN A 102 1.38 -8.55 -4.34
CA GLN A 102 2.20 -9.69 -4.74
C GLN A 102 1.46 -11.04 -4.81
N ASP A 103 0.45 -11.25 -3.95
CA ASP A 103 -0.30 -12.51 -3.92
C ASP A 103 -1.45 -12.54 -4.95
N ILE A 104 -1.63 -11.48 -5.76
CA ILE A 104 -2.54 -11.48 -6.92
C ILE A 104 -1.92 -12.37 -8.00
N SER A 105 -2.58 -13.47 -8.33
CA SER A 105 -2.22 -14.30 -9.48
C SER A 105 -3.43 -14.49 -10.39
N VAL A 106 -3.26 -14.18 -11.67
CA VAL A 106 -4.24 -14.43 -12.73
C VAL A 106 -3.49 -15.09 -13.86
N GLU A 107 -3.84 -16.35 -14.17
CA GLU A 107 -3.26 -17.12 -15.28
C GLU A 107 -1.72 -17.17 -15.24
N GLU A 108 -1.14 -17.42 -14.07
CA GLU A 108 0.31 -17.61 -13.87
C GLU A 108 1.19 -16.40 -14.26
N THR A 109 0.58 -15.23 -14.49
CA THR A 109 1.30 -13.98 -14.75
C THR A 109 1.81 -13.34 -13.46
N SER A 110 2.79 -12.43 -13.58
CA SER A 110 3.25 -11.64 -12.43
C SER A 110 2.10 -10.81 -11.85
N ALA A 111 2.12 -10.52 -10.55
CA ALA A 111 1.00 -9.85 -9.89
C ALA A 111 0.54 -8.54 -10.55
N LYS A 112 1.49 -7.76 -11.07
CA LYS A 112 1.20 -6.53 -11.80
C LYS A 112 0.49 -6.80 -13.13
N GLU A 113 0.96 -7.78 -13.89
CA GLU A 113 0.36 -8.18 -15.17
C GLU A 113 -1.01 -8.81 -14.96
N GLY A 114 -1.13 -9.68 -13.95
CA GLY A 114 -2.40 -10.31 -13.59
C GLY A 114 -3.45 -9.28 -13.19
N LEU A 115 -3.08 -8.26 -12.40
CA LEU A 115 -3.98 -7.16 -12.07
C LEU A 115 -4.37 -6.33 -13.31
N LEU A 116 -3.42 -6.08 -14.22
CA LEU A 116 -3.70 -5.34 -15.46
C LEU A 116 -4.67 -6.12 -16.36
N LEU A 117 -4.42 -7.42 -16.54
CA LEU A 117 -5.25 -8.33 -17.31
C LEU A 117 -6.65 -8.44 -16.71
N TRP A 118 -6.75 -8.51 -15.38
CA TRP A 118 -8.04 -8.49 -14.68
C TRP A 118 -8.80 -7.20 -14.99
N CYS A 119 -8.15 -6.03 -14.90
CA CYS A 119 -8.77 -4.75 -15.22
C CYS A 119 -9.29 -4.75 -16.66
N GLN A 120 -8.45 -5.15 -17.63
CA GLN A 120 -8.80 -5.23 -19.05
C GLN A 120 -10.04 -6.10 -19.29
N ARG A 121 -10.07 -7.31 -18.71
CA ARG A 121 -11.19 -8.24 -18.87
C ARG A 121 -12.49 -7.71 -18.27
N LYS A 122 -12.41 -7.08 -17.10
CA LYS A 122 -13.59 -6.52 -16.43
C LYS A 122 -14.14 -5.30 -17.19
N THR A 123 -13.27 -4.51 -17.82
CA THR A 123 -13.68 -3.33 -18.57
C THR A 123 -13.91 -3.57 -20.06
N ALA A 124 -13.62 -4.77 -20.59
CA ALA A 124 -13.78 -5.08 -22.02
C ALA A 124 -15.18 -4.75 -22.62
N PRO A 125 -16.30 -4.89 -21.89
CA PRO A 125 -17.62 -4.50 -22.41
C PRO A 125 -17.85 -2.99 -22.55
N TYR A 126 -16.97 -2.14 -22.00
CA TYR A 126 -17.15 -0.68 -21.95
C TYR A 126 -16.38 0.00 -23.08
N LYS A 127 -17.08 0.35 -24.16
CA LYS A 127 -16.48 0.89 -25.40
C LYS A 127 -15.63 2.16 -25.21
N ASN A 128 -15.92 2.96 -24.18
CA ASN A 128 -15.18 4.19 -23.87
C ASN A 128 -13.99 3.99 -22.93
N VAL A 129 -13.65 2.74 -22.59
CA VAL A 129 -12.55 2.39 -21.68
C VAL A 129 -11.56 1.47 -22.38
N ASN A 130 -10.29 1.87 -22.37
CA ASN A 130 -9.19 1.06 -22.88
C ASN A 130 -8.01 1.09 -21.89
N ILE A 131 -7.91 0.04 -21.07
CA ILE A 131 -6.87 -0.09 -20.04
C ILE A 131 -5.63 -0.75 -20.62
N GLN A 132 -4.53 -0.02 -20.70
CA GLN A 132 -3.24 -0.51 -21.23
C GLN A 132 -2.11 -0.41 -20.19
N ASN A 133 -2.27 0.43 -19.18
CA ASN A 133 -1.27 0.67 -18.14
C ASN A 133 -1.92 1.20 -16.86
N PHE A 134 -1.13 1.38 -15.79
CA PHE A 134 -1.58 1.96 -14.52
C PHE A 134 -1.33 3.47 -14.40
N HIS A 135 -1.11 4.17 -15.53
CA HIS A 135 -0.90 5.62 -15.57
C HIS A 135 -1.96 6.33 -16.41
N ILE A 136 -1.72 6.46 -17.72
CA ILE A 136 -2.50 7.32 -18.63
C ILE A 136 -3.90 6.74 -18.87
N SER A 137 -4.04 5.41 -18.90
CA SER A 137 -5.33 4.75 -19.15
C SER A 137 -6.41 5.05 -18.11
N TRP A 138 -6.05 5.56 -16.94
CA TRP A 138 -6.98 5.84 -15.83
C TRP A 138 -7.27 7.33 -15.66
N LYS A 139 -6.65 8.20 -16.47
CA LYS A 139 -6.65 9.65 -16.28
C LYS A 139 -8.02 10.30 -16.43
N ASP A 140 -8.87 9.77 -17.30
CA ASP A 140 -10.24 10.26 -17.51
C ASP A 140 -11.24 9.72 -16.47
N GLY A 141 -10.79 8.85 -15.55
CA GLY A 141 -11.60 8.28 -14.47
C GLY A 141 -12.59 7.19 -14.90
N LEU A 142 -12.87 7.03 -16.21
CA LEU A 142 -13.89 6.10 -16.71
C LEU A 142 -13.54 4.64 -16.39
N GLY A 143 -12.26 4.29 -16.40
CA GLY A 143 -11.78 2.97 -16.00
C GLY A 143 -12.22 2.57 -14.58
N PHE A 144 -12.14 3.51 -13.63
CA PHE A 144 -12.58 3.26 -12.26
C PHE A 144 -14.10 3.06 -12.17
N CYS A 145 -14.86 3.93 -12.84
CA CYS A 145 -16.32 3.84 -12.88
C CYS A 145 -16.78 2.53 -13.53
N ALA A 146 -16.10 2.07 -14.59
CA ALA A 146 -16.43 0.82 -15.29
C ALA A 146 -16.19 -0.39 -14.40
N LEU A 147 -15.09 -0.41 -13.64
CA LEU A 147 -14.83 -1.48 -12.67
C LEU A 147 -15.89 -1.54 -11.57
N ILE A 148 -16.30 -0.39 -11.04
CA ILE A 148 -17.36 -0.33 -10.01
C ILE A 148 -18.67 -0.83 -10.60
N HIS A 149 -19.12 -0.25 -11.73
CA HIS A 149 -20.37 -0.65 -12.38
C HIS A 149 -20.38 -2.13 -12.80
N ARG A 150 -19.22 -2.71 -13.17
CA ARG A 150 -19.13 -4.13 -13.53
C ARG A 150 -19.40 -5.07 -12.35
N HIS A 151 -19.07 -4.66 -11.12
CA HIS A 151 -19.21 -5.50 -9.93
C HIS A 151 -20.43 -5.14 -9.08
N ARG A 152 -20.83 -3.86 -9.09
CA ARG A 152 -21.94 -3.28 -8.34
C ARG A 152 -22.65 -2.23 -9.21
N PRO A 153 -23.43 -2.66 -10.22
CA PRO A 153 -24.06 -1.75 -11.18
C PRO A 153 -25.01 -0.73 -10.55
N GLU A 154 -25.57 -1.04 -9.38
CA GLU A 154 -26.50 -0.19 -8.65
C GLU A 154 -25.90 1.10 -8.07
N LEU A 155 -24.58 1.19 -7.95
CA LEU A 155 -23.93 2.35 -7.34
C LEU A 155 -23.68 3.52 -8.30
N ILE A 156 -23.61 3.24 -9.60
CA ILE A 156 -23.19 4.21 -10.61
C ILE A 156 -24.08 4.06 -11.84
N ASP A 157 -24.73 5.16 -12.23
CA ASP A 157 -25.36 5.27 -13.53
C ASP A 157 -24.30 5.56 -14.60
N TYR A 158 -23.69 4.50 -15.14
CA TYR A 158 -22.56 4.63 -16.06
C TYR A 158 -22.93 5.36 -17.37
N GLY A 159 -24.20 5.26 -17.80
CA GLY A 159 -24.69 5.90 -19.02
C GLY A 159 -24.69 7.43 -18.97
N LYS A 160 -24.68 8.02 -17.77
CA LYS A 160 -24.59 9.48 -17.58
C LYS A 160 -23.15 10.00 -17.61
N LEU A 161 -22.14 9.12 -17.55
CA LEU A 161 -20.74 9.52 -17.56
C LEU A 161 -20.31 9.91 -18.98
N ARG A 162 -19.63 11.05 -19.08
CA ARG A 162 -19.09 11.57 -20.33
C ARG A 162 -17.57 11.71 -20.22
N LYS A 163 -16.91 11.68 -21.37
CA LYS A 163 -15.49 11.99 -21.48
C LYS A 163 -15.29 13.49 -21.64
#